data_AF-A0ABD0Q2P3-F1
#
_entry.id   AF-A0ABD0Q2P3-F1
#
_cell.length_a   1.000
_cell.length_b   1.000
_cell.length_c   1.000
_cell.angle_alpha   90.00
_cell.angle_beta   90.00
_cell.angle_gamma   90.00
#
_symmetry.space_group_name_H-M   'P 1'
#
loop_
_entity.id
_entity.type
_entity.pdbx_description
1 polymer ?
#
loop_
_entity_poly.entity_id
_entity_poly.type
_entity_poly.pdbx_seq_one_letter_code
_entity_poly.pdbx_strand_id
1 'polypeptide(L)'
;HVPLYPATCDMAARGLPPRLLQPPPATAETPGTPQDNVKMELENATVGTEMIVTKKGRRMFPQLRVKLSGLNPSLRYILLLDIVPVDSSRYRFQDNSWQVVGGAEARLPDRVFIHPDSPATGEHWQNRTISFHRAKLTNNTLDAQGY
;
A
#
# COMPACT_ATOMS: atom_id res chain seq x y z
N HIS A 1 47.64 17.43 25.10
CA HIS A 1 47.69 18.88 24.82
C HIS A 1 46.33 19.32 24.31
N VAL A 2 45.51 19.88 25.20
CA VAL A 2 44.23 20.58 24.95
C VAL A 2 44.19 21.72 25.97
N PRO A 3 43.99 22.98 25.56
CA PRO A 3 42.72 23.69 25.86
C PRO A 3 42.23 24.61 24.72
N LEU A 4 40.93 24.69 24.43
CA LEU A 4 39.83 25.54 24.96
C LEU A 4 39.62 26.86 24.17
N TYR A 5 38.38 27.06 23.68
CA TYR A 5 37.86 28.27 23.03
C TYR A 5 37.98 29.55 23.89
N PRO A 6 37.89 30.75 23.27
CA PRO A 6 36.72 31.65 23.47
C PRO A 6 36.29 32.32 22.12
N ALA A 7 35.03 32.67 21.83
CA ALA A 7 33.95 33.46 22.46
C ALA A 7 33.95 34.96 22.05
N THR A 8 32.72 35.46 21.80
CA THR A 8 32.18 36.84 21.72
C THR A 8 32.21 37.56 20.35
N CYS A 9 31.03 37.83 19.76
CA CYS A 9 30.22 39.08 19.77
C CYS A 9 30.91 40.22 18.96
N ASP A 10 30.26 41.04 18.12
CA ASP A 10 28.95 41.66 18.24
C ASP A 10 28.55 42.40 16.93
N MET A 11 27.24 42.57 16.76
CA MET A 11 26.47 43.71 16.20
C MET A 11 27.02 44.59 15.04
N ALA A 12 26.24 44.72 13.96
CA ALA A 12 25.52 45.98 13.67
C ALA A 12 24.61 45.90 12.43
N ALA A 13 23.34 46.24 12.67
CA ALA A 13 22.30 46.49 11.69
C ALA A 13 22.38 47.93 11.12
N ARG A 14 22.07 48.07 9.82
CA ARG A 14 21.48 49.26 9.15
C ARG A 14 20.80 48.72 7.88
N GLY A 15 19.53 48.89 7.55
CA GLY A 15 18.45 49.77 7.97
C GLY A 15 17.75 50.27 6.68
N LEU A 16 16.57 49.74 6.32
CA LEU A 16 15.72 50.19 5.19
C LEU A 16 14.21 49.98 5.53
N PRO A 17 13.29 50.73 4.89
CA PRO A 17 12.19 51.45 5.57
C PRO A 17 10.89 50.63 5.80
N PRO A 18 9.99 51.10 6.69
CA PRO A 18 8.75 50.39 7.00
C PRO A 18 7.57 50.78 6.09
N ARG A 19 6.68 49.80 5.90
CA ARG A 19 5.32 49.83 5.32
C ARG A 19 5.23 49.77 3.80
N LEU A 20 4.66 48.67 3.28
CA LEU A 20 3.27 48.60 2.85
C LEU A 20 2.90 47.13 2.55
N LEU A 21 1.66 46.76 2.87
CA LEU A 21 0.99 45.46 2.71
C LEU A 21 1.24 44.44 3.84
N GLN A 22 0.39 44.53 4.87
CA GLN A 22 0.00 43.36 5.65
C GLN A 22 -0.65 42.35 4.68
N PRO A 23 -0.37 41.04 4.78
CA PRO A 23 -1.16 40.05 4.06
C PRO A 23 -2.61 40.13 4.55
N PRO A 24 -3.61 39.94 3.67
CA PRO A 24 -5.01 39.93 4.08
C PRO A 24 -5.23 38.83 5.13
N PRO A 25 -6.19 39.01 6.06
CA PRO A 25 -6.50 37.99 7.05
C PRO A 25 -6.80 36.70 6.31
N ALA A 26 -6.15 35.62 6.75
CA ALA A 26 -6.44 34.27 6.28
C ALA A 26 -7.96 34.10 6.36
N THR A 27 -8.62 34.05 5.20
CA THR A 27 -9.95 33.46 5.10
C THR A 27 -9.80 32.12 5.77
N ALA A 28 -10.56 31.91 6.84
CA ALA A 28 -10.66 30.64 7.50
C ALA A 28 -11.31 29.65 6.52
N GLU A 29 -10.54 29.20 5.53
CA GLU A 29 -10.71 27.87 5.00
C GLU A 29 -10.35 26.97 6.16
N THR A 30 -11.37 26.57 6.90
CA THR A 30 -11.31 25.32 7.63
C THR A 30 -10.75 24.30 6.62
N PRO A 31 -9.55 23.74 6.79
CA PRO A 31 -9.28 22.47 6.16
C PRO A 31 -10.20 21.54 6.93
N GLY A 32 -11.45 21.43 6.47
CA GLY A 32 -12.22 20.24 6.71
C GLY A 32 -11.38 19.16 6.09
N THR A 33 -10.50 18.55 6.88
CA THR A 33 -9.96 17.24 6.60
C THR A 33 -11.19 16.43 6.23
N PRO A 34 -11.38 16.03 4.95
CA PRO A 34 -12.25 14.92 4.71
C PRO A 34 -11.56 13.82 5.49
N GLN A 35 -12.19 13.35 6.56
CA GLN A 35 -11.85 12.04 7.09
C GLN A 35 -12.20 11.08 5.96
N ASP A 36 -11.27 10.90 5.02
CA ASP A 36 -11.30 9.94 3.94
C ASP A 36 -11.28 8.57 4.63
N ASN A 37 -12.46 8.14 5.08
CA ASN A 37 -12.68 6.80 5.57
C ASN A 37 -12.74 5.86 4.36
N VAL A 38 -11.63 5.76 3.63
CA VAL A 38 -11.46 4.79 2.54
C VAL A 38 -11.71 3.41 3.14
N LYS A 39 -12.76 2.75 2.68
CA LYS A 39 -13.15 1.43 3.13
C LYS A 39 -12.96 0.43 2.01
N MET A 40 -12.42 -0.72 2.37
CA MET A 40 -12.23 -1.86 1.48
C MET A 40 -12.90 -3.08 2.09
N GLU A 41 -13.87 -3.64 1.38
CA GLU A 41 -14.62 -4.82 1.81
C GLU A 41 -14.33 -6.00 0.87
N LEU A 42 -13.89 -7.12 1.44
CA LEU A 42 -13.68 -8.37 0.71
C LEU A 42 -15.00 -9.14 0.61
N GLU A 43 -15.46 -9.44 -0.61
CA GLU A 43 -16.77 -10.08 -0.81
C GLU A 43 -16.78 -11.60 -0.56
N ASN A 44 -15.63 -12.27 -0.65
CA ASN A 44 -15.56 -13.73 -0.79
C ASN A 44 -14.62 -14.41 0.21
N ALA A 45 -14.57 -13.92 1.45
CA ALA A 45 -13.74 -14.51 2.50
C ALA A 45 -14.29 -15.87 3.00
N THR A 46 -13.46 -16.91 2.95
CA THR A 46 -13.76 -18.25 3.48
C THR A 46 -12.66 -18.72 4.44
N VAL A 47 -13.04 -19.37 5.53
CA VAL A 47 -12.10 -19.97 6.49
C VAL A 47 -11.39 -21.17 5.83
N GLY A 48 -10.07 -21.26 5.98
CA GLY A 48 -9.28 -22.36 5.42
C GLY A 48 -9.04 -22.28 3.91
N THR A 49 -8.96 -21.08 3.34
CA THR A 49 -8.74 -20.90 1.90
C THR A 49 -7.36 -21.41 1.49
N GLU A 50 -7.34 -22.47 0.68
CA GLU A 50 -6.12 -23.02 0.08
C GLU A 50 -6.00 -22.58 -1.38
N MET A 51 -4.79 -22.19 -1.79
CA MET A 51 -4.49 -21.74 -3.15
C MET A 51 -3.46 -22.64 -3.81
N ILE A 52 -3.76 -23.09 -5.04
CA ILE A 52 -2.83 -23.90 -5.84
C ILE A 52 -1.85 -22.97 -6.56
N VAL A 53 -0.56 -23.22 -6.41
CA VAL A 53 0.51 -22.56 -7.18
C VAL A 53 1.09 -23.51 -8.23
N THR A 54 1.43 -22.99 -9.41
CA THR A 54 2.01 -23.80 -10.50
C THR A 54 3.13 -23.06 -11.21
N LYS A 55 4.03 -23.78 -11.88
CA LYS A 55 5.16 -23.18 -12.61
C LYS A 55 4.75 -22.14 -13.66
N LYS A 56 3.59 -22.31 -14.31
CA LYS A 56 3.05 -21.39 -15.34
C LYS A 56 2.16 -20.27 -14.77
N GLY A 57 2.00 -20.22 -13.45
CA GLY A 57 1.06 -19.33 -12.78
C GLY A 57 -0.39 -19.87 -12.80
N ARG A 58 -1.05 -19.89 -11.65
CA ARG A 58 -2.47 -20.29 -11.50
C ARG A 58 -3.28 -19.13 -10.92
N ARG A 59 -4.48 -18.89 -11.45
CA ARG A 59 -5.38 -17.87 -10.91
C ARG A 59 -5.92 -18.29 -9.54
N MET A 60 -6.09 -17.30 -8.67
CA MET A 60 -6.71 -17.48 -7.35
C MET A 60 -8.15 -18.01 -7.46
N PHE A 61 -8.52 -18.92 -6.54
CA PHE A 61 -9.88 -19.38 -6.34
C PHE A 61 -10.16 -19.57 -4.84
N PRO A 62 -11.21 -18.95 -4.27
CA PRO A 62 -12.16 -18.06 -4.94
C PRO A 62 -11.48 -16.76 -5.42
N GLN A 63 -12.06 -16.12 -6.44
CA GLN A 63 -11.49 -14.91 -7.03
C GLN A 63 -11.50 -13.77 -6.00
N LEU A 64 -10.37 -13.10 -5.77
CA LEU A 64 -10.31 -11.94 -4.89
C LEU A 64 -11.16 -10.79 -5.46
N ARG A 65 -12.26 -10.47 -4.76
CA ARG A 65 -13.22 -9.43 -5.14
C ARG A 65 -13.39 -8.42 -4.02
N VAL A 66 -13.23 -7.15 -4.34
CA VAL A 66 -13.23 -6.07 -3.34
C VAL A 66 -14.18 -4.95 -3.74
N LYS A 67 -14.90 -4.40 -2.76
CA LYS A 67 -15.67 -3.16 -2.91
C LYS A 67 -14.92 -2.04 -2.23
N LEU A 68 -14.79 -0.91 -2.93
CA LEU A 68 -14.18 0.30 -2.40
C LEU A 68 -15.24 1.38 -2.18
N SER A 69 -15.08 2.13 -1.12
CA SER A 69 -15.84 3.36 -0.86
C SER A 69 -14.97 4.40 -0.14
N GLY A 70 -15.38 5.66 -0.15
CA GLY A 70 -14.65 6.76 0.48
C GLY A 70 -13.48 7.31 -0.34
N LEU A 71 -13.35 6.96 -1.62
CA LEU A 71 -12.34 7.59 -2.50
C LEU A 71 -12.87 8.93 -3.03
N ASN A 72 -11.99 9.91 -3.19
CA ASN A 72 -12.33 11.17 -3.86
C ASN A 72 -12.66 10.88 -5.34
N PRO A 73 -13.90 11.20 -5.80
CA PRO A 73 -14.32 10.87 -7.17
C PRO A 73 -13.42 11.46 -8.27
N SER A 74 -12.82 12.63 -8.02
CA SER A 74 -12.04 13.40 -9.00
C SER A 74 -10.55 13.02 -9.06
N LEU A 75 -10.03 12.31 -8.06
CA LEU A 75 -8.61 11.91 -8.01
C LEU A 75 -8.39 10.58 -8.72
N ARG A 76 -7.17 10.36 -9.23
CA ARG A 76 -6.75 9.11 -9.86
C ARG A 76 -5.96 8.24 -8.89
N TYR A 77 -6.29 6.96 -8.87
CA TYR A 77 -5.72 5.94 -8.01
C TYR A 77 -5.15 4.78 -8.84
N ILE A 78 -4.09 4.18 -8.32
CA ILE A 78 -3.53 2.92 -8.79
C ILE A 78 -3.88 1.86 -7.75
N LEU A 79 -4.44 0.74 -8.19
CA LEU A 79 -4.66 -0.42 -7.33
C LEU A 79 -3.60 -1.48 -7.62
N LEU A 80 -3.02 -2.01 -6.55
CA LEU A 80 -2.11 -3.15 -6.60
C LEU A 80 -2.51 -4.22 -5.59
N LEU A 81 -2.12 -5.44 -5.86
CA LEU A 81 -2.22 -6.59 -5.00
C LEU A 81 -0.82 -7.10 -4.70
N ASP A 82 -0.52 -7.25 -3.42
CA ASP A 82 0.69 -7.89 -2.92
C ASP A 82 0.30 -9.08 -2.03
N ILE A 83 1.17 -10.10 -1.98
CA ILE A 83 1.00 -11.29 -1.15
C ILE A 83 2.18 -11.37 -0.19
N VAL A 84 1.90 -10.96 1.04
CA VAL A 84 2.85 -10.98 2.14
C VAL A 84 2.66 -12.23 3.00
N PRO A 85 3.75 -12.82 3.52
CA PRO A 85 3.65 -13.92 4.45
C PRO A 85 2.99 -13.45 5.75
N VAL A 86 2.11 -14.27 6.31
CA VAL A 86 1.50 -14.02 7.63
C VAL A 86 2.46 -14.34 8.77
N ASP A 87 3.37 -15.31 8.57
CA ASP A 87 4.38 -15.75 9.52
C ASP A 87 5.62 -16.31 8.82
N SER A 88 6.57 -16.80 9.61
CA SER A 88 7.81 -17.42 9.14
C SER A 88 7.82 -18.94 9.34
N SER A 89 6.66 -19.60 9.22
CA SER A 89 6.49 -21.04 9.47
C SER A 89 6.28 -21.83 8.18
N ARG A 90 6.85 -23.04 8.14
CA ARG A 90 6.50 -24.05 7.13
C ARG A 90 5.46 -25.00 7.71
N TYR A 91 4.39 -25.19 6.96
CA TYR A 91 3.25 -26.00 7.37
C TYR A 91 3.17 -27.33 6.61
N ARG A 92 2.62 -28.36 7.27
CA ARG A 92 2.21 -29.63 6.66
C ARG A 92 0.80 -29.98 7.14
N PHE A 93 -0.04 -30.43 6.24
CA PHE A 93 -1.36 -30.94 6.57
C PHE A 93 -1.29 -32.44 6.87
N GLN A 94 -1.61 -32.84 8.10
CA GLN A 94 -1.66 -34.24 8.57
C GLN A 94 -2.82 -34.40 9.57
N ASP A 95 -3.49 -35.55 9.54
CA ASP A 95 -4.60 -35.89 10.45
C ASP A 95 -5.68 -34.78 10.51
N ASN A 96 -6.10 -34.30 9.34
CA ASN A 96 -7.08 -33.21 9.20
C ASN A 96 -6.69 -31.89 9.89
N SER A 97 -5.40 -31.66 10.15
CA SER A 97 -4.90 -30.48 10.84
C SER A 97 -3.64 -29.90 10.17
N TRP A 98 -3.51 -28.58 10.23
CA TRP A 98 -2.28 -27.88 9.83
C TRP A 98 -1.30 -27.85 11.00
N GLN A 99 -0.10 -28.39 10.79
CA GLN A 99 0.95 -28.42 11.81
C GLN A 99 2.19 -27.69 11.30
N VAL A 100 2.87 -26.97 12.20
CA VAL A 100 4.17 -26.36 11.94
C VAL A 100 5.23 -27.45 11.92
N VAL A 101 6.01 -27.51 10.84
CA VAL A 101 7.06 -28.52 10.64
C VAL A 101 8.46 -27.91 10.49
N GLY A 102 8.59 -26.58 10.53
CA GLY A 102 9.87 -25.89 10.45
C GLY A 102 9.73 -24.41 10.13
N GLY A 103 10.84 -23.74 9.82
CA GLY A 103 10.88 -22.35 9.37
C GLY A 103 10.57 -22.21 7.88
N ALA A 104 10.00 -21.06 7.49
CA ALA A 104 9.76 -20.69 6.10
C ALA A 104 11.07 -20.50 5.32
N GLU A 105 11.02 -20.75 4.02
CA GLU A 105 12.14 -20.51 3.10
C GLU A 105 12.36 -18.99 2.89
N ALA A 106 13.59 -18.60 2.53
CA ALA A 106 13.92 -17.20 2.28
C ALA A 106 13.06 -16.63 1.14
N ARG A 107 12.53 -15.42 1.33
CA ARG A 107 11.66 -14.75 0.35
C ARG A 107 12.45 -14.35 -0.89
N LEU A 108 11.80 -14.48 -2.04
CA LEU A 108 12.23 -13.85 -3.29
C LEU A 108 11.84 -12.37 -3.28
N PRO A 109 12.35 -11.56 -4.23
CA PRO A 109 11.94 -10.17 -4.38
C PRO A 109 10.41 -10.04 -4.49
N ASP A 110 9.85 -9.07 -3.77
CA ASP A 110 8.41 -8.80 -3.77
C ASP A 110 7.91 -8.48 -5.17
N ARG A 111 6.80 -9.12 -5.56
CA ARG A 111 6.13 -8.91 -6.84
C ARG A 111 4.71 -8.44 -6.58
N VAL A 112 4.36 -7.29 -7.15
CA VAL A 112 3.02 -6.73 -7.05
C VAL A 112 2.27 -6.92 -8.37
N PHE A 113 1.00 -7.27 -8.27
CA PHE A 113 0.09 -7.25 -9.41
C PHE A 113 -0.64 -5.91 -9.46
N ILE A 114 -0.41 -5.11 -10.51
CA ILE A 114 -1.15 -3.87 -10.73
C ILE A 114 -2.45 -4.19 -11.46
N HIS A 115 -3.58 -3.67 -10.95
CA HIS A 115 -4.88 -3.86 -11.58
C HIS A 115 -4.87 -3.21 -12.98
N PRO A 116 -5.36 -3.89 -14.05
CA PRO A 116 -5.25 -3.42 -15.42
C PRO A 116 -5.97 -2.10 -15.70
N ASP A 117 -6.99 -1.77 -14.91
CA ASP A 117 -7.70 -0.48 -15.01
C ASP A 117 -6.89 0.69 -14.42
N SER A 118 -5.75 0.43 -13.76
CA SER A 118 -4.92 1.49 -13.20
C SER A 118 -4.16 2.26 -14.29
N PRO A 119 -4.02 3.60 -14.16
CA PRO A 119 -4.65 4.47 -13.17
C PRO A 119 -6.08 4.86 -13.57
N ALA A 120 -7.03 4.83 -12.62
CA ALA A 120 -8.42 5.25 -12.82
C ALA A 120 -8.95 6.14 -11.69
N THR A 121 -10.06 6.84 -11.92
CA THR A 121 -10.64 7.79 -10.95
C THR A 121 -11.25 7.10 -9.74
N GLY A 122 -11.39 7.81 -8.61
CA GLY A 122 -12.10 7.30 -7.45
C GLY A 122 -13.55 6.91 -7.78
N GLU A 123 -14.21 7.65 -8.68
CA GLU A 123 -15.54 7.29 -9.19
C GLU A 123 -15.53 5.93 -9.89
N HIS A 124 -14.58 5.70 -10.79
CA HIS A 124 -14.45 4.43 -11.52
C HIS A 124 -14.31 3.24 -10.57
N TRP A 125 -13.48 3.38 -9.53
CA TRP A 125 -13.21 2.30 -8.58
C TRP A 125 -14.39 2.00 -7.64
N GLN A 126 -15.19 3.02 -7.30
CA GLN A 126 -16.32 2.87 -6.39
C GLN A 126 -17.61 2.39 -7.10
N ASN A 127 -17.70 2.58 -8.42
CA ASN A 127 -18.91 2.25 -9.20
C ASN A 127 -19.19 0.75 -9.34
N ARG A 128 -18.21 -0.13 -9.05
CA ARG A 128 -18.37 -1.59 -9.19
C ARG A 128 -17.44 -2.36 -8.25
N THR A 129 -17.75 -3.63 -8.02
CA THR A 129 -16.80 -4.55 -7.41
C THR A 129 -15.57 -4.72 -8.30
N ILE A 130 -14.39 -4.60 -7.72
CA ILE A 130 -13.10 -4.77 -8.36
C ILE A 130 -12.66 -6.22 -8.22
N SER A 131 -12.14 -6.82 -9.31
CA SER A 131 -11.75 -8.23 -9.33
C SER A 131 -10.30 -8.40 -9.76
N PHE A 132 -9.51 -9.06 -8.91
CA PHE A 132 -8.13 -9.45 -9.20
C PHE A 132 -8.03 -10.83 -9.87
N HIS A 133 -9.07 -11.26 -10.61
CA HIS A 133 -9.11 -12.57 -11.28
C HIS A 133 -7.97 -12.85 -12.28
N ARG A 134 -7.26 -11.81 -12.74
CA ARG A 134 -6.11 -11.95 -13.66
C ARG A 134 -4.79 -12.20 -12.93
N ALA A 135 -4.72 -11.94 -11.61
CA ALA A 135 -3.56 -12.25 -10.82
C ALA A 135 -3.32 -13.77 -10.81
N LYS A 136 -2.06 -14.16 -10.97
CA LYS A 136 -1.62 -15.56 -10.98
C LYS A 136 -0.57 -15.77 -9.92
N LEU A 137 -0.60 -16.94 -9.30
CA LEU A 137 0.35 -17.39 -8.31
C LEU A 137 1.28 -18.44 -8.90
N THR A 138 2.59 -18.25 -8.73
CA THR A 138 3.62 -19.17 -9.23
C THR A 138 4.56 -19.60 -8.12
N ASN A 139 5.10 -20.82 -8.24
CA ASN A 139 6.24 -21.29 -7.45
C ASN A 139 7.56 -21.23 -8.24
N ASN A 140 7.53 -20.68 -9.46
CA ASN A 140 8.73 -20.50 -10.28
C ASN A 140 9.48 -19.25 -9.84
N THR A 141 10.59 -19.44 -9.14
CA THR A 141 11.40 -18.34 -8.59
C THR A 141 12.07 -17.47 -9.67
N LEU A 142 12.18 -18.01 -10.90
CA LEU A 142 12.78 -17.37 -12.06
C LEU A 142 11.71 -17.00 -13.11
N ASP A 143 10.45 -16.82 -12.70
CA ASP A 143 9.39 -16.45 -13.62
C ASP A 143 9.69 -15.09 -14.29
N ALA A 144 9.76 -15.09 -15.63
CA ALA A 144 10.06 -13.91 -16.43
C ALA A 144 8.82 -13.07 -16.75
N GLN A 145 7.62 -13.60 -16.48
CA GLN A 145 6.33 -13.01 -16.77
C GLN A 145 5.85 -12.07 -15.66
N GLY A 146 6.56 -12.02 -14.53
CA GLY A 146 6.24 -11.16 -13.40
C GLY A 146 5.10 -11.67 -12.53
N TYR A 147 4.79 -12.98 -12.59
CA TYR A 147 3.88 -13.63 -11.65
C TYR A 147 4.53 -13.84 -10.29
#